data_AF-A0A2H5YV57-F1
#
_entry.id   AF-A0A2H5YV57-F1
#
_cell.length_a   1.000
_cell.length_b   1.000
_cell.length_c   1.000
_cell.angle_alpha   90.00
_cell.angle_beta   90.00
_cell.angle_gamma   90.00
#
_symmetry.space_group_name_H-M   'P 1'
#
loop_
_entity.id
_entity.type
_entity.pdbx_description
1 polymer ?
#
loop_
_entity_poly.entity_id
_entity_poly.type
_entity_poly.pdbx_seq_one_letter_code
_entity_poly.pdbx_strand_id
1 'polypeptide(L)'
;MNPALVSDPALIAASSTPGTPGNNDVARQIADLRYALVMNGNTATVNDFYNALVAKLGGDSRQAQVAKQNQETLVQAIDRQRQEISAVSIDEEMANLVKFQHAYQAAARAITAVDEMLDRVINGMGIVGR
;
A
#
# COMPACT_ATOMS: atom_id res chain seq x y z
N MET A 1 33.61 3.39 -20.87
CA MET A 1 34.93 3.94 -20.52
C MET A 1 35.98 3.29 -21.41
N ASN A 2 36.95 4.06 -21.91
CA ASN A 2 38.05 3.49 -22.71
C ASN A 2 39.00 2.71 -21.79
N PRO A 3 39.18 1.39 -21.97
CA PRO A 3 40.01 0.57 -21.09
C PRO A 3 41.49 0.99 -21.06
N ALA A 4 42.00 1.63 -22.12
CA ALA A 4 43.38 2.13 -22.16
C ALA A 4 43.64 3.30 -21.18
N LEU A 5 42.62 4.15 -20.93
CA LEU A 5 42.73 5.27 -19.98
C LEU A 5 42.63 4.82 -18.51
N VAL A 6 42.15 3.60 -18.27
CA VAL A 6 42.05 3.01 -16.93
C VAL A 6 43.39 2.39 -16.50
N SER A 7 44.11 1.80 -17.45
CA SER A 7 45.43 1.20 -17.20
C SER A 7 46.57 2.22 -17.12
N ASP A 8 46.46 3.35 -17.83
CA ASP A 8 47.49 4.39 -17.81
C ASP A 8 46.87 5.81 -17.84
N PRO A 9 46.79 6.47 -16.67
CA PRO A 9 46.34 7.87 -16.57
C PRO A 9 47.24 8.88 -17.29
N ALA A 10 48.49 8.54 -17.62
CA ALA A 10 49.42 9.43 -18.32
C ALA A 10 49.05 9.61 -19.81
N LEU A 11 48.15 8.78 -20.34
CA LEU A 11 47.57 8.95 -21.68
C LEU A 11 46.57 10.11 -21.75
N ILE A 12 46.18 10.70 -20.61
CA ILE A 12 45.38 11.93 -20.58
C ILE A 12 46.32 13.09 -20.94
N ALA A 13 46.29 13.49 -22.21
CA ALA A 13 47.07 14.61 -22.72
C ALA A 13 46.60 15.93 -22.07
N ALA A 14 47.24 16.32 -20.96
CA ALA A 14 46.94 17.55 -20.24
C ALA A 14 47.58 18.81 -20.89
N SER A 15 48.60 18.62 -21.73
CA SER A 15 49.30 19.67 -22.48
C SER A 15 48.76 19.80 -23.91
N SER A 16 48.72 21.03 -24.43
CA SER A 16 48.38 21.33 -25.82
C SER A 16 49.52 21.03 -26.81
N THR A 17 50.77 20.93 -26.33
CA THR A 17 51.97 20.70 -27.16
C THR A 17 52.93 19.68 -26.53
N PRO A 18 53.53 18.76 -27.32
CA PRO A 18 54.53 17.83 -26.80
C PRO A 18 55.78 18.57 -26.29
N GLY A 19 56.31 18.14 -25.13
CA GLY A 19 57.63 18.61 -24.65
C GLY A 19 57.64 19.99 -23.99
N THR A 20 56.50 20.51 -23.52
CA THR A 20 56.41 21.71 -22.69
C THR A 20 56.12 21.34 -21.22
N PRO A 21 57.16 21.20 -20.36
CA PRO A 21 56.95 20.94 -18.94
C PRO A 21 56.14 22.06 -18.29
N GLY A 22 55.03 21.71 -17.63
CA GLY A 22 54.15 22.65 -16.94
C GLY A 22 52.96 23.17 -17.76
N ASN A 23 52.80 22.77 -19.02
CA ASN A 23 51.61 23.11 -19.80
C ASN A 23 50.42 22.23 -19.39
N ASN A 24 49.37 22.86 -18.89
CA ASN A 24 48.12 22.24 -18.43
C ASN A 24 46.88 22.80 -19.15
N ASP A 25 47.05 23.34 -20.37
CA ASP A 25 45.99 24.01 -21.13
C ASP A 25 44.77 23.12 -21.38
N VAL A 26 44.98 21.86 -21.79
CA VAL A 26 43.88 20.92 -22.08
C VAL A 26 43.18 20.52 -20.78
N ALA A 27 43.94 20.30 -19.70
CA ALA A 27 43.35 20.04 -18.39
C ALA A 27 42.50 21.23 -17.89
N ARG A 28 42.91 22.46 -18.17
CA ARG A 28 42.15 23.67 -17.85
C ARG A 28 40.88 23.79 -18.71
N GLN A 29 40.95 23.49 -20.01
CA GLN A 29 39.77 23.45 -20.88
C GLN A 29 38.75 22.40 -20.42
N ILE A 30 39.20 21.24 -19.95
CA ILE A 30 38.35 20.21 -19.35
C ILE A 30 37.75 20.69 -18.03
N ALA A 31 38.48 21.46 -17.23
CA ALA A 31 37.93 22.07 -16.01
C ALA A 31 36.86 23.12 -16.35
N ASP A 32 37.08 23.93 -17.39
CA ASP A 32 36.18 24.99 -17.82
C ASP A 32 34.87 24.45 -18.42
N LEU A 33 34.90 23.23 -18.98
CA LEU A 33 33.72 22.49 -19.45
C LEU A 33 32.63 22.34 -18.37
N ARG A 34 32.98 22.36 -17.09
CA ARG A 34 32.02 22.36 -15.98
C ARG A 34 31.11 23.59 -15.99
N TYR A 35 31.63 24.73 -16.42
CA TYR A 35 30.91 26.01 -16.50
C TYR A 35 30.35 26.28 -17.89
N ALA A 36 30.79 25.52 -18.89
CA ALA A 36 30.32 25.64 -20.26
C ALA A 36 28.86 25.16 -20.38
N LEU A 37 28.10 25.87 -21.20
CA LEU A 37 26.72 25.54 -21.55
C LEU A 37 26.74 24.45 -22.62
N VAL A 38 26.95 23.20 -22.21
CA VAL A 38 27.04 22.04 -23.13
C VAL A 38 25.84 21.09 -23.01
N MET A 39 25.01 21.27 -21.99
CA MET A 39 23.84 20.43 -21.75
C MET A 39 22.57 21.12 -22.24
N ASN A 40 21.53 20.33 -22.52
CA ASN A 40 20.21 20.80 -22.94
C ASN A 40 20.25 21.73 -24.18
N GLY A 41 20.89 21.28 -25.26
CA GLY A 41 21.03 22.07 -26.49
C GLY A 41 21.90 23.32 -26.33
N ASN A 42 22.93 23.24 -25.48
CA ASN A 42 23.85 24.32 -25.14
C ASN A 42 23.23 25.48 -24.32
N THR A 43 22.24 25.17 -23.48
CA THR A 43 21.56 26.18 -22.64
C THR A 43 21.78 26.00 -21.14
N ALA A 44 22.39 24.88 -20.72
CA ALA A 44 22.60 24.56 -19.32
C ALA A 44 24.03 24.04 -19.08
N THR A 45 24.57 24.33 -17.90
CA THR A 45 25.82 23.71 -17.46
C THR A 45 25.59 22.25 -17.05
N VAL A 46 26.68 21.50 -16.89
CA VAL A 46 26.61 20.12 -16.38
C VAL A 46 25.98 20.07 -14.98
N ASN A 47 26.28 21.05 -14.13
CA ASN A 47 25.69 21.13 -12.79
C ASN A 47 24.18 21.42 -12.85
N ASP A 48 23.76 22.34 -13.71
CA ASP A 48 22.33 22.70 -13.85
C ASP A 48 21.50 21.52 -14.35
N PHE A 49 22.01 20.81 -15.34
CA PHE A 49 21.36 19.61 -15.86
C PHE A 49 21.26 18.52 -14.79
N TYR A 50 22.33 18.29 -14.02
CA TYR A 50 22.32 17.34 -12.91
C TYR A 50 21.31 17.74 -11.83
N ASN A 51 21.29 19.01 -11.43
CA ASN A 51 20.33 19.52 -10.44
C ASN A 51 18.89 19.39 -10.94
N ALA A 52 18.62 19.69 -12.21
CA ALA A 52 17.31 19.52 -12.81
C ALA A 52 16.87 18.05 -12.85
N LEU A 53 17.79 17.13 -13.14
CA LEU A 53 17.51 15.69 -13.11
C LEU A 53 17.15 15.22 -11.70
N VAL A 54 17.91 15.64 -10.69
CA VAL A 54 17.65 15.31 -9.28
C VAL A 54 16.32 15.93 -8.83
N ALA A 55 16.05 17.18 -9.19
CA ALA A 55 14.79 17.85 -8.88
C ALA A 55 13.59 17.13 -9.52
N LYS A 56 13.72 16.71 -10.78
CA LYS A 56 12.69 15.92 -11.48
C LYS A 56 12.44 14.59 -10.77
N LEU A 57 13.50 13.84 -10.45
CA LEU A 57 13.39 12.58 -9.71
C LEU A 57 12.70 12.78 -8.35
N GLY A 58 13.05 13.85 -7.62
CA GLY A 58 12.41 14.21 -6.37
C GLY A 58 10.92 14.56 -6.53
N GLY A 59 10.57 15.28 -7.61
CA GLY A 59 9.19 15.58 -7.97
C GLY A 59 8.38 14.32 -8.30
N ASP A 60 8.91 13.46 -9.17
CA ASP A 60 8.28 12.20 -9.58
C ASP A 60 8.08 11.26 -8.38
N SER A 61 9.09 11.16 -7.50
CA SER A 61 9.01 10.37 -6.27
C SER A 61 7.92 10.88 -5.34
N ARG A 62 7.86 12.19 -5.10
CA ARG A 62 6.82 12.81 -4.26
C ARG A 62 5.43 12.58 -4.86
N GLN A 63 5.28 12.73 -6.17
CA GLN A 63 4.02 12.51 -6.87
C GLN A 63 3.55 11.06 -6.71
N ALA A 64 4.44 10.09 -6.89
CA ALA A 64 4.13 8.67 -6.70
C ALA A 64 3.71 8.36 -5.25
N GLN A 65 4.36 8.98 -4.26
CA GLN A 65 4.06 8.78 -2.85
C GLN A 65 2.68 9.34 -2.46
N VAL A 66 2.33 10.52 -2.97
CA VAL A 66 0.98 11.10 -2.80
C VAL A 66 -0.07 10.24 -3.48
N ALA A 67 0.18 9.77 -4.70
CA ALA A 67 -0.74 8.90 -5.42
C ALA A 67 -1.00 7.58 -4.67
N LYS A 68 0.05 6.97 -4.10
CA LYS A 68 -0.06 5.78 -3.24
C LYS A 68 -0.93 6.05 -2.01
N GLN A 69 -0.67 7.14 -1.29
CA GLN A 69 -1.45 7.50 -0.10
C GLN A 69 -2.93 7.72 -0.42
N ASN A 70 -3.23 8.36 -1.55
CA ASN A 70 -4.60 8.58 -2.00
C ASN A 70 -5.30 7.25 -2.34
N GLN A 71 -4.62 6.35 -3.06
CA GLN A 71 -5.16 5.03 -3.35
C GLN A 71 -5.39 4.20 -2.09
N GLU A 72 -4.46 4.18 -1.13
CA GLU A 72 -4.64 3.49 0.15
C GLU A 72 -5.86 4.03 0.91
N THR A 73 -6.04 5.35 0.93
CA THR A 73 -7.21 5.98 1.54
C THR A 73 -8.51 5.56 0.86
N LEU A 74 -8.52 5.50 -0.48
CA LEU A 74 -9.67 5.08 -1.26
C LEU A 74 -10.01 3.60 -1.02
N VAL A 75 -9.01 2.72 -1.00
CA VAL A 75 -9.22 1.29 -0.69
C VAL A 75 -9.81 1.14 0.71
N GLN A 76 -9.26 1.82 1.71
CA GLN A 76 -9.82 1.77 3.07
C GLN A 76 -11.25 2.31 3.16
N ALA A 77 -11.60 3.33 2.38
CA ALA A 77 -12.96 3.86 2.33
C ALA A 77 -13.93 2.85 1.71
N ILE A 78 -13.52 2.20 0.62
CA ILE A 78 -14.31 1.14 -0.04
C ILE A 78 -14.45 -0.07 0.90
N ASP A 79 -13.39 -0.51 1.57
CA ASP A 79 -13.46 -1.63 2.50
C ASP A 79 -14.38 -1.33 3.69
N ARG A 80 -14.33 -0.09 4.23
CA ARG A 80 -15.29 0.35 5.25
C ARG A 80 -16.73 0.31 4.73
N GLN A 81 -16.98 0.81 3.52
CA GLN A 81 -18.32 0.78 2.92
C GLN A 81 -18.80 -0.67 2.68
N ARG A 82 -17.90 -1.58 2.29
CA ARG A 82 -18.22 -3.01 2.16
C ARG A 82 -18.56 -3.62 3.51
N GLN A 83 -17.82 -3.28 4.56
CA GLN A 83 -18.12 -3.70 5.93
C GLN A 83 -19.45 -3.11 6.39
N GLU A 84 -19.80 -1.87 6.11
CA GLU A 84 -21.11 -1.33 6.51
C GLU A 84 -22.31 -2.10 5.92
N ILE A 85 -22.19 -2.59 4.69
CA ILE A 85 -23.27 -3.35 4.02
C ILE A 85 -23.26 -4.83 4.42
N SER A 86 -22.08 -5.43 4.56
CA SER A 86 -21.92 -6.88 4.73
C SER A 86 -21.51 -7.31 6.14
N ALA A 87 -21.16 -6.37 7.02
CA ALA A 87 -20.89 -6.67 8.41
C ALA A 87 -22.21 -6.89 9.13
N VAL A 88 -22.37 -8.09 9.66
CA VAL A 88 -23.45 -8.40 10.57
C VAL A 88 -23.04 -7.94 11.96
N SER A 89 -23.95 -7.26 12.66
CA SER A 89 -23.72 -6.90 14.05
C SER A 89 -23.81 -8.16 14.91
N ILE A 90 -22.68 -8.56 15.53
CA ILE A 90 -22.62 -9.69 16.46
C ILE A 90 -23.63 -9.49 17.60
N ASP A 91 -23.89 -8.25 18.01
CA ASP A 91 -24.86 -7.94 19.05
C ASP A 91 -26.31 -8.17 18.59
N GLU A 92 -26.66 -7.83 17.34
CA GLU A 92 -27.97 -8.18 16.77
C GLU A 92 -28.11 -9.69 16.57
N GLU A 93 -27.06 -10.36 16.10
CA GLU A 93 -27.07 -11.82 16.00
C GLU A 93 -27.23 -12.47 17.37
N MET A 94 -26.53 -12.00 18.41
CA MET A 94 -26.69 -12.51 19.77
C MET A 94 -28.07 -12.22 20.34
N ALA A 95 -28.64 -11.02 20.12
CA ALA A 95 -30.00 -10.71 20.53
C ALA A 95 -31.03 -11.62 19.84
N ASN A 96 -30.86 -11.87 18.54
CA ASN A 96 -31.70 -12.81 17.79
C ASN A 96 -31.51 -14.24 18.30
N LEU A 97 -30.29 -14.65 18.62
CA LEU A 97 -29.97 -15.98 19.15
C LEU A 97 -30.64 -16.19 20.52
N VAL A 98 -30.55 -15.20 21.43
CA VAL A 98 -31.24 -15.22 22.73
C VAL A 98 -32.76 -15.26 22.53
N LYS A 99 -33.31 -14.48 21.60
CA LYS A 99 -34.74 -14.52 21.25
C LYS A 99 -35.17 -15.90 20.78
N PHE A 100 -34.40 -16.53 19.89
CA PHE A 100 -34.69 -17.89 19.41
C PHE A 100 -34.55 -18.94 20.52
N GLN A 101 -33.58 -18.80 21.42
CA GLN A 101 -33.45 -19.66 22.61
C GLN A 101 -34.67 -19.56 23.52
N HIS A 102 -35.15 -18.34 23.80
CA HIS A 102 -36.37 -18.14 24.59
C HIS A 102 -37.61 -18.71 23.91
N ALA A 103 -37.76 -18.48 22.60
CA ALA A 103 -38.86 -19.06 21.82
C ALA A 103 -38.82 -20.60 21.85
N TYR A 104 -37.63 -21.21 21.74
CA TYR A 104 -37.45 -22.65 21.85
C TYR A 104 -37.81 -23.18 23.24
N GLN A 105 -37.35 -22.52 24.31
CA GLN A 105 -37.72 -22.88 25.68
C GLN A 105 -39.22 -22.75 25.96
N ALA A 106 -39.87 -21.74 25.37
CA ALA A 106 -41.31 -21.57 25.45
C ALA A 106 -42.07 -22.68 24.70
N ALA A 107 -41.61 -23.03 23.49
CA ALA A 107 -42.16 -24.14 22.72
C ALA A 107 -42.01 -25.49 23.44
N ALA A 108 -40.85 -25.74 24.06
CA ALA A 108 -40.61 -26.94 24.86
C ALA A 108 -41.59 -27.02 26.04
N ARG A 109 -41.81 -25.91 26.77
CA ARG A 109 -42.82 -25.86 27.85
C ARG A 109 -44.24 -26.08 27.35
N ALA A 110 -44.59 -25.55 26.18
CA ALA A 110 -45.90 -25.80 25.58
C ALA A 110 -46.08 -27.28 25.23
N ILE A 111 -45.05 -27.95 24.70
CA ILE A 111 -45.07 -29.39 24.46
C ILE A 111 -45.24 -30.17 25.77
N THR A 112 -44.49 -29.82 26.82
CA THR A 112 -44.66 -30.46 28.14
C THR A 112 -46.08 -30.29 28.68
N ALA A 113 -46.68 -29.11 28.54
CA ALA A 113 -48.07 -28.89 28.94
C ALA A 113 -49.05 -29.74 28.12
N VAL A 114 -48.79 -29.93 26.82
CA VAL A 114 -49.58 -30.81 25.96
C VAL A 114 -49.42 -32.27 26.40
N ASP A 115 -48.20 -32.72 26.70
CA ASP A 115 -47.94 -34.08 27.20
C ASP A 115 -48.66 -34.32 28.53
N GLU A 116 -48.62 -33.37 29.47
CA GLU A 116 -49.35 -33.45 30.73
C GLU A 116 -50.87 -33.50 30.53
N MET A 117 -51.40 -32.72 29.57
CA MET A 117 -52.83 -32.78 29.22
C MET A 117 -53.22 -34.14 28.64
N LEU A 118 -52.42 -34.67 27.71
CA LEU A 118 -52.64 -35.99 27.10
C LEU A 118 -52.57 -37.10 28.15
N ASP A 119 -51.60 -37.06 29.03
CA ASP A 119 -51.42 -38.04 30.10
C ASP A 119 -52.62 -38.01 31.07
N ARG A 120 -53.12 -36.81 31.42
CA ARG A 120 -54.30 -36.66 32.28
C ARG A 120 -55.59 -37.12 31.62
N VAL A 121 -55.75 -36.93 30.32
CA VAL A 121 -56.92 -37.46 29.57
C VAL A 121 -56.85 -38.98 29.47
N ILE A 122 -55.70 -39.54 29.12
CA ILE A 122 -55.55 -41.00 28.91
C ILE A 122 -55.60 -41.75 30.24
N ASN A 123 -54.77 -41.36 31.22
CA ASN A 123 -54.63 -42.08 32.48
C ASN A 123 -55.60 -41.59 33.56
N GLY A 124 -56.00 -40.32 33.53
CA GLY A 124 -56.91 -39.73 34.52
C GLY A 124 -58.40 -39.88 34.21
N MET A 125 -58.80 -40.05 32.94
CA MET A 125 -60.20 -40.30 32.56
C MET A 125 -60.47 -41.73 32.06
N GLY A 126 -59.44 -42.51 31.72
CA GLY A 126 -59.56 -43.90 31.24
C GLY A 126 -59.64 -44.98 32.33
N ILE A 127 -59.32 -44.67 33.59
CA ILE A 127 -59.35 -45.60 34.73
C ILE A 127 -60.44 -45.17 35.71
N VAL A 128 -61.69 -45.21 35.26
CA VAL A 128 -62.87 -45.24 36.14
C VAL A 128 -63.64 -46.50 35.83
N GLY A 129 -63.18 -47.60 36.42
CA GLY A 129 -63.80 -48.90 36.21
C GLY A 129 -62.98 -50.05 36.74
N ARG A 130 -62.59 -50.01 38.03
CA ARG A 130 -62.51 -51.14 38.98
C ARG A 130 -62.61 -50.59 40.39
#